data_AF-S2EVB9-F1
#
_entry.id   AF-S2EVB9-F1
#
_cell.length_a   1.000
_cell.length_b   1.000
_cell.length_c   1.000
_cell.angle_alpha   90.00
_cell.angle_beta   90.00
_cell.angle_gamma   90.00
#
_symmetry.space_group_name_H-M   'P 1'
#
loop_
_entity.id
_entity.type
_entity.pdbx_description
1 polymer ?
#
loop_
_entity_poly.entity_id
_entity_poly.type
_entity_poly.pdbx_seq_one_letter_code
_entity_poly.pdbx_strand_id
1 'polypeptide(L)'
;MRLDQMPYHSMPTLAVLPFRQFGIGWSWQLRALKLFPDSLLAWKRYFYDNGQGHARGSSFSTFAEAMIAADAFNQTTAERIGTAVLDPVIQASVTLKVDKALTAARRIQDEEELMEREAIKRNAHLPRPAIEDLELPNKMDSLRQPLHEQLTRAPYLQVVALPRFNACLRRTGDMKWEEIGALTPKRSQICLREFTAKGFGLSAADHWGRTKAQIRALLLPRANQLLQLASVKQMLAEARMRGQRVLVCGGFVFWFEDDGQPRWVIKNTGGESNSEEGTTLWHEGTILSKNHGRIVVLPYIKENGERVQGHTKNAPHDGKALPRHRDQYVTLPFEILEGDLMIGLFGELHYE
;
A
#
# COMPACT_ATOMS: atom_id res chain seq x y z
N MET A 1 -3.81 -13.07 -31.11
CA MET A 1 -5.04 -13.69 -30.60
C MET A 1 -6.10 -12.60 -30.50
N ARG A 2 -7.34 -12.87 -30.92
CA ARG A 2 -8.43 -11.87 -30.92
C ARG A 2 -8.91 -11.59 -29.50
N LEU A 3 -9.60 -10.47 -29.28
CA LEU A 3 -10.08 -10.08 -27.96
C LEU A 3 -11.09 -11.08 -27.38
N ASP A 4 -12.03 -11.55 -28.20
CA ASP A 4 -13.05 -12.57 -27.89
C ASP A 4 -12.45 -13.94 -27.52
N GLN A 5 -11.22 -14.22 -27.94
CA GLN A 5 -10.49 -15.44 -27.62
C GLN A 5 -9.71 -15.33 -26.29
N MET A 6 -9.67 -14.14 -25.66
CA MET A 6 -8.96 -13.96 -24.40
C MET A 6 -9.65 -14.70 -23.26
N PRO A 7 -8.88 -15.28 -22.31
CA PRO A 7 -9.46 -15.85 -21.10
C PRO A 7 -10.36 -14.85 -20.38
N TYR A 8 -11.56 -15.30 -20.00
CA TYR A 8 -12.55 -14.50 -19.28
C TYR A 8 -13.05 -13.26 -20.04
N HIS A 9 -12.94 -13.27 -21.38
CA HIS A 9 -13.52 -12.21 -22.22
C HIS A 9 -15.01 -12.02 -21.95
N SER A 10 -15.76 -13.13 -21.87
CA SER A 10 -17.21 -13.14 -21.64
C SER A 10 -17.64 -12.65 -20.26
N MET A 11 -16.72 -12.55 -19.30
CA MET A 11 -17.03 -12.05 -17.95
C MET A 11 -17.02 -10.51 -17.95
N PRO A 12 -18.05 -9.85 -17.38
CA PRO A 12 -18.09 -8.39 -17.28
C PRO A 12 -16.86 -7.84 -16.55
N THR A 13 -16.26 -6.78 -17.10
CA THR A 13 -15.22 -6.00 -16.40
C THR A 13 -15.89 -4.84 -15.68
N LEU A 14 -15.84 -4.82 -14.35
CA LEU A 14 -16.50 -3.77 -13.56
C LEU A 14 -15.57 -2.59 -13.28
N ALA A 15 -14.31 -2.87 -13.01
CA ALA A 15 -13.28 -1.88 -12.72
C ALA A 15 -11.89 -2.37 -13.19
N VAL A 16 -10.92 -1.48 -13.22
CA VAL A 16 -9.51 -1.82 -13.45
C VAL A 16 -8.60 -1.15 -12.43
N LEU A 17 -7.43 -1.73 -12.19
CA LEU A 17 -6.41 -1.13 -11.33
C LEU A 17 -5.00 -1.56 -11.79
N PRO A 18 -3.96 -0.73 -11.60
CA PRO A 18 -2.59 -1.11 -11.92
C PRO A 18 -2.02 -2.14 -10.95
N PHE A 19 -1.31 -3.12 -11.50
CA PHE A 19 -0.49 -4.07 -10.76
C PHE A 19 0.90 -4.12 -11.40
N ARG A 20 1.93 -4.26 -10.56
CA ARG A 20 3.29 -4.46 -11.06
C ARG A 20 3.40 -5.83 -11.73
N GLN A 21 3.87 -5.83 -12.97
CA GLN A 21 4.26 -7.02 -13.70
C GLN A 21 5.78 -7.09 -13.75
N PHE A 22 6.35 -8.20 -13.28
CA PHE A 22 7.79 -8.43 -13.31
C PHE A 22 8.20 -9.23 -14.55
N GLY A 23 9.28 -8.80 -15.18
CA GLY A 23 9.91 -9.40 -16.35
C GLY A 23 11.38 -8.98 -16.41
N ILE A 24 11.83 -8.48 -17.56
CA ILE A 24 13.07 -7.70 -17.65
C ILE A 24 12.77 -6.31 -17.06
N GLY A 25 13.09 -6.13 -15.78
CA GLY A 25 12.59 -5.02 -14.99
C GLY A 25 11.12 -5.21 -14.56
N TRP A 26 10.41 -4.11 -14.43
CA TRP A 26 9.00 -4.09 -14.08
C TRP A 26 8.27 -3.01 -14.86
N SER A 27 6.99 -3.25 -15.13
CA SER A 27 6.08 -2.25 -15.64
C SER A 27 4.75 -2.34 -14.91
N TRP A 28 3.91 -1.33 -15.08
CA TRP A 28 2.56 -1.33 -14.54
C TRP A 28 1.60 -1.81 -15.61
N GLN A 29 0.79 -2.81 -15.29
CA GLN A 29 -0.27 -3.30 -16.16
C GLN A 29 -1.60 -3.20 -15.45
N LEU A 30 -2.65 -2.82 -16.17
CA LEU A 30 -4.00 -2.88 -15.62
C LEU A 30 -4.43 -4.34 -15.48
N ARG A 31 -5.10 -4.62 -14.37
CA ARG A 31 -5.89 -5.83 -14.18
C ARG A 31 -7.36 -5.45 -14.14
N ALA A 32 -8.18 -6.32 -14.70
CA ALA A 32 -9.63 -6.20 -14.72
C ALA A 32 -10.22 -6.88 -13.49
N LEU A 33 -11.05 -6.15 -12.73
CA LEU A 33 -11.93 -6.74 -11.74
C LEU A 33 -13.13 -7.33 -12.48
N LYS A 34 -13.10 -8.64 -12.68
CA LYS A 34 -14.10 -9.39 -13.43
C LYS A 34 -15.19 -9.89 -12.49
N LEU A 35 -16.45 -9.79 -12.94
CA LEU A 35 -17.61 -10.40 -12.28
C LEU A 35 -17.81 -11.82 -12.83
N PHE A 36 -17.71 -12.80 -11.95
CA PHE A 36 -18.01 -14.20 -12.21
C PHE A 36 -19.40 -14.57 -11.67
N PRO A 37 -19.92 -15.77 -11.99
CA PRO A 37 -21.12 -16.30 -11.35
C PRO A 37 -21.08 -16.19 -9.82
N ASP A 38 -22.25 -16.17 -9.19
CA ASP A 38 -22.44 -16.03 -7.74
C ASP A 38 -21.86 -14.74 -7.14
N SER A 39 -21.78 -13.67 -7.96
CA SER A 39 -21.26 -12.36 -7.56
C SER A 39 -19.80 -12.39 -7.09
N LEU A 40 -19.03 -13.37 -7.55
CA LEU A 40 -17.61 -13.48 -7.24
C LEU A 40 -16.82 -12.45 -8.05
N LEU A 41 -16.00 -11.66 -7.36
CA LEU A 41 -15.08 -10.71 -8.00
C LEU A 41 -13.65 -11.24 -7.97
N ALA A 42 -12.97 -11.18 -9.12
CA ALA A 42 -11.56 -11.55 -9.19
C ALA A 42 -10.77 -10.67 -10.16
N TRP A 43 -9.55 -10.29 -9.74
CA TRP A 43 -8.60 -9.60 -10.58
C TRP A 43 -8.04 -10.56 -11.65
N LYS A 44 -8.20 -10.21 -12.93
CA LYS A 44 -7.64 -10.94 -14.08
C LYS A 44 -6.85 -9.99 -14.96
N ARG A 45 -6.09 -10.53 -15.92
CA ARG A 45 -5.35 -9.69 -16.86
C ARG A 45 -6.35 -8.87 -17.68
N TYR A 46 -6.11 -7.56 -17.79
CA TYR A 46 -6.94 -6.70 -18.62
C TYR A 46 -6.45 -6.76 -20.07
N PHE A 47 -7.39 -6.96 -20.98
CA PHE A 47 -7.17 -6.87 -22.41
C PHE A 47 -8.16 -5.89 -23.01
N TYR A 48 -7.71 -5.15 -24.01
CA TYR A 48 -8.54 -4.22 -24.79
C TYR A 48 -8.24 -4.37 -26.27
N ASP A 49 -9.15 -3.88 -27.12
CA ASP A 49 -8.95 -3.75 -28.55
C ASP A 49 -8.85 -2.26 -28.89
N ASN A 50 -7.88 -1.89 -29.73
CA ASN A 50 -7.67 -0.52 -30.20
C ASN A 50 -8.22 -0.30 -31.63
N GLY A 51 -9.17 -1.13 -32.05
CA GLY A 51 -9.78 -1.08 -33.38
C GLY A 51 -9.04 -1.90 -34.43
N GLN A 52 -8.06 -2.71 -34.04
CA GLN A 52 -7.30 -3.59 -34.95
C GLN A 52 -7.68 -5.07 -34.83
N GLY A 53 -8.72 -5.41 -34.06
CA GLY A 53 -9.25 -6.77 -33.97
C GLY A 53 -8.39 -7.73 -33.13
N HIS A 54 -7.41 -7.20 -32.41
CA HIS A 54 -6.44 -7.99 -31.65
C HIS A 54 -6.38 -7.53 -30.19
N ALA A 55 -6.30 -8.51 -29.28
CA ALA A 55 -6.16 -8.25 -27.86
C ALA A 55 -4.81 -7.58 -27.56
N ARG A 56 -4.85 -6.45 -26.86
CA ARG A 56 -3.68 -5.72 -26.36
C ARG A 56 -3.72 -5.70 -24.83
N GLY A 57 -2.55 -5.81 -24.22
CA GLY A 57 -2.37 -5.54 -22.80
C GLY A 57 -1.94 -4.08 -22.60
N SER A 58 -2.25 -3.51 -21.44
CA SER A 58 -1.71 -2.22 -21.04
C SER A 58 -0.31 -2.37 -20.44
N SER A 59 0.56 -1.39 -20.65
CA SER A 59 1.87 -1.32 -20.03
C SER A 59 2.27 0.14 -19.86
N PHE A 60 2.57 0.54 -18.63
CA PHE A 60 2.97 1.90 -18.26
C PHE A 60 4.32 1.89 -17.56
N SER A 61 5.04 3.00 -17.68
CA SER A 61 6.37 3.16 -17.10
C SER A 61 6.30 3.56 -15.63
N THR A 62 5.30 4.37 -15.27
CA THR A 62 5.08 4.86 -13.91
C THR A 62 3.73 4.42 -13.34
N PHE A 63 3.64 4.41 -12.01
CA PHE A 63 2.37 4.14 -11.32
C PHE A 63 1.34 5.23 -11.63
N ALA A 64 1.75 6.50 -11.61
CA ALA A 64 0.89 7.64 -11.89
C ALA A 64 0.20 7.56 -13.27
N GLU A 65 0.96 7.24 -14.33
CA GLU A 65 0.39 7.03 -15.67
C GLU A 65 -0.67 5.91 -15.68
N ALA A 66 -0.35 4.79 -15.02
CA ALA A 66 -1.26 3.66 -14.96
C ALA A 66 -2.53 4.00 -14.15
N MET A 67 -2.39 4.79 -13.09
CA MET A 67 -3.51 5.23 -12.26
C MET A 67 -4.44 6.18 -13.01
N ILE A 68 -3.90 7.14 -13.77
CA ILE A 68 -4.71 8.02 -14.62
C ILE A 68 -5.55 7.19 -15.60
N ALA A 69 -4.96 6.20 -16.25
CA ALA A 69 -5.68 5.32 -17.16
C ALA A 69 -6.74 4.46 -16.44
N ALA A 70 -6.45 4.01 -15.22
CA ALA A 70 -7.39 3.25 -14.42
C ALA A 70 -8.58 4.11 -13.95
N ASP A 71 -8.32 5.34 -13.51
CA ASP A 71 -9.34 6.29 -13.04
C ASP A 71 -10.27 6.68 -14.20
N ALA A 72 -9.72 6.98 -15.37
CA ALA A 72 -10.51 7.23 -16.58
C ALA A 72 -11.43 6.06 -16.93
N PHE A 73 -10.93 4.81 -16.84
CA PHE A 73 -11.79 3.63 -17.02
C PHE A 73 -12.87 3.55 -15.94
N ASN A 74 -12.51 3.73 -14.67
CA ASN A 74 -13.38 3.51 -13.52
C ASN A 74 -14.50 4.56 -13.35
N GLN A 75 -14.45 5.70 -14.05
CA GLN A 75 -15.54 6.69 -14.05
C GLN A 75 -16.91 6.10 -14.39
N THR A 76 -16.95 5.09 -15.27
CA THR A 76 -18.20 4.42 -15.69
C THR A 76 -18.46 3.10 -14.95
N THR A 77 -17.84 2.88 -13.79
CA THR A 77 -18.01 1.64 -13.02
C THR A 77 -19.45 1.43 -12.55
N ALA A 78 -20.14 2.48 -12.08
CA ALA A 78 -21.54 2.38 -11.64
C ALA A 78 -22.47 1.93 -12.78
N GLU A 79 -22.29 2.48 -13.98
CA GLU A 79 -23.06 2.12 -15.18
C GLU A 79 -22.82 0.66 -15.59
N ARG A 80 -21.55 0.22 -15.56
CA ARG A 80 -21.20 -1.18 -15.88
C ARG A 80 -21.79 -2.17 -14.88
N ILE A 81 -21.84 -1.81 -13.60
CA ILE A 81 -22.49 -2.62 -12.57
C ILE A 81 -23.99 -2.70 -12.83
N GLY A 82 -24.67 -1.57 -13.08
CA GLY A 82 -26.11 -1.55 -13.39
C GLY A 82 -26.48 -2.31 -14.66
N THR A 83 -25.55 -2.42 -15.61
CA THR A 83 -25.74 -3.24 -16.82
C THR A 83 -25.50 -4.73 -16.55
N ALA A 84 -24.51 -5.07 -15.73
CA ALA A 84 -24.10 -6.45 -15.48
C ALA A 84 -24.98 -7.17 -14.45
N VAL A 85 -25.64 -6.44 -13.54
CA VAL A 85 -26.42 -6.97 -12.43
C VAL A 85 -27.78 -6.30 -12.40
N LEU A 86 -28.83 -7.07 -12.71
CA LEU A 86 -30.20 -6.56 -12.82
C LEU A 86 -30.95 -6.52 -11.48
N ASP A 87 -30.59 -7.41 -10.54
CA ASP A 87 -31.20 -7.45 -9.22
C ASP A 87 -30.67 -6.30 -8.34
N PRO A 88 -31.52 -5.40 -7.81
CA PRO A 88 -31.07 -4.23 -7.04
C PRO A 88 -30.31 -4.57 -5.76
N VAL A 89 -30.65 -5.69 -5.09
CA VAL A 89 -29.98 -6.12 -3.86
C VAL A 89 -28.59 -6.65 -4.17
N ILE A 90 -28.47 -7.47 -5.22
CA ILE A 90 -27.17 -7.97 -5.67
C ILE A 90 -26.32 -6.82 -6.21
N GLN A 91 -26.93 -5.86 -6.91
CA GLN A 91 -26.25 -4.69 -7.45
C GLN A 91 -25.61 -3.87 -6.34
N ALA A 92 -26.35 -3.58 -5.26
CA ALA A 92 -25.82 -2.88 -4.08
C ALA A 92 -24.63 -3.63 -3.45
N SER A 93 -24.74 -4.96 -3.29
CA SER A 93 -23.65 -5.80 -2.78
C SER A 93 -22.41 -5.76 -3.69
N VAL A 94 -22.59 -5.87 -5.00
CA VAL A 94 -21.50 -5.84 -5.98
C VAL A 94 -20.80 -4.48 -6.00
N THR A 95 -21.54 -3.37 -5.94
CA THR A 95 -20.96 -2.02 -5.80
C THR A 95 -20.03 -1.94 -4.60
N LEU A 96 -20.50 -2.37 -3.43
CA LEU A 96 -19.70 -2.39 -2.22
C LEU A 96 -18.45 -3.28 -2.34
N LYS A 97 -18.55 -4.44 -3.01
CA LYS A 97 -17.41 -5.33 -3.26
C LYS A 97 -16.38 -4.69 -4.20
N VAL A 98 -16.82 -3.98 -5.24
CA VAL A 98 -15.94 -3.27 -6.17
C VAL A 98 -15.18 -2.15 -5.45
N ASP A 99 -15.88 -1.31 -4.68
CA ASP A 99 -15.26 -0.20 -3.94
C ASP A 99 -14.21 -0.70 -2.95
N LYS A 100 -14.51 -1.79 -2.24
CA LYS A 100 -13.56 -2.45 -1.32
C LYS A 100 -12.34 -2.98 -2.05
N ALA A 101 -12.54 -3.66 -3.18
CA ALA A 101 -11.44 -4.20 -3.96
C ALA A 101 -10.50 -3.08 -4.49
N LEU A 102 -11.07 -1.96 -4.96
CA LEU A 102 -10.30 -0.80 -5.40
C LEU A 102 -9.54 -0.16 -4.24
N THR A 103 -10.24 0.10 -3.12
CA THR A 103 -9.67 0.75 -1.93
C THR A 103 -8.53 -0.07 -1.33
N ALA A 104 -8.75 -1.37 -1.13
CA ALA A 104 -7.76 -2.28 -0.54
C ALA A 104 -6.49 -2.37 -1.40
N ALA A 105 -6.64 -2.45 -2.72
CA ALA A 105 -5.50 -2.58 -3.61
C ALA A 105 -4.72 -1.27 -3.80
N ARG A 106 -5.38 -0.09 -3.78
CA ARG A 106 -4.70 1.22 -3.73
C ARG A 106 -3.87 1.36 -2.46
N ARG A 107 -4.49 1.07 -1.31
CA ARG A 107 -3.84 1.17 0.00
C ARG A 107 -2.55 0.35 0.11
N ILE A 108 -2.51 -0.84 -0.50
CA ILE A 108 -1.30 -1.67 -0.53
C ILE A 108 -0.16 -0.97 -1.29
N GLN A 109 -0.48 -0.29 -2.41
CA GLN A 109 0.53 0.45 -3.17
C GLN A 109 0.99 1.70 -2.44
N ASP A 110 0.06 2.45 -1.85
CA ASP A 110 0.36 3.66 -1.09
C ASP A 110 1.28 3.32 0.10
N GLU A 111 1.01 2.22 0.79
CA GLU A 111 1.88 1.71 1.87
C GLU A 111 3.31 1.45 1.38
N GLU A 112 3.47 0.72 0.28
CA GLU A 112 4.80 0.39 -0.24
C GLU A 112 5.56 1.64 -0.70
N GLU A 113 4.88 2.60 -1.33
CA GLU A 113 5.48 3.87 -1.74
C GLU A 113 5.93 4.71 -0.53
N LEU A 114 5.11 4.76 0.52
CA LEU A 114 5.47 5.42 1.78
C LEU A 114 6.71 4.79 2.42
N MET A 115 6.76 3.45 2.46
CA MET A 115 7.94 2.74 2.98
C MET A 115 9.20 3.05 2.17
N GLU A 116 9.11 3.12 0.84
CA GLU A 116 10.24 3.45 -0.03
C GLU A 116 10.72 4.89 0.19
N ARG A 117 9.81 5.86 0.23
CA ARG A 117 10.14 7.27 0.49
C ARG A 117 10.84 7.44 1.83
N GLU A 118 10.37 6.73 2.84
CA GLU A 118 10.94 6.78 4.17
C GLU A 118 12.30 6.07 4.25
N ALA A 119 12.48 4.97 3.53
CA ALA A 119 13.78 4.30 3.37
C ALA A 119 14.82 5.26 2.78
N ILE A 120 14.47 5.98 1.70
CA ILE A 120 15.33 6.97 1.07
C ILE A 120 15.65 8.11 2.05
N LYS A 121 14.62 8.68 2.70
CA LYS A 121 14.78 9.79 3.65
C LYS A 121 15.69 9.42 4.82
N ARG A 122 15.49 8.24 5.42
CA ARG A 122 16.32 7.74 6.54
C ARG A 122 17.80 7.69 6.19
N ASN A 123 18.12 7.41 4.94
CA ASN A 123 19.49 7.26 4.44
C ASN A 123 19.99 8.48 3.66
N ALA A 124 19.29 9.62 3.72
CA ALA A 124 19.67 10.84 2.99
C ALA A 124 21.02 11.43 3.44
N HIS A 125 21.50 11.06 4.62
CA HIS A 125 22.80 11.46 5.16
C HIS A 125 23.98 10.67 4.57
N LEU A 126 23.72 9.54 3.90
CA LEU A 126 24.78 8.73 3.30
C LEU A 126 25.44 9.45 2.13
N PRO A 127 26.76 9.28 1.93
CA PRO A 127 27.47 9.85 0.79
C PRO A 127 27.00 9.20 -0.51
N ARG A 128 26.90 10.01 -1.57
CA ARG A 128 26.59 9.51 -2.92
C ARG A 128 27.94 9.25 -3.60
N PRO A 129 28.16 8.07 -4.19
CA PRO A 129 29.41 7.78 -4.86
C PRO A 129 29.57 8.67 -6.09
N ALA A 130 30.78 9.17 -6.34
CA ALA A 130 31.06 9.80 -7.62
C ALA A 130 30.99 8.73 -8.72
N ILE A 131 30.57 9.13 -9.92
CA ILE A 131 30.45 8.18 -11.04
C ILE A 131 31.76 7.48 -11.38
N GLU A 132 32.89 8.17 -11.18
CA GLU A 132 34.23 7.69 -11.49
C GLU A 132 34.78 6.68 -10.47
N ASP A 133 34.25 6.71 -9.25
CA ASP A 133 34.62 5.78 -8.18
C ASP A 133 33.97 4.39 -8.37
N LEU A 134 32.97 4.27 -9.26
CA LEU A 134 32.25 3.02 -9.50
C LEU A 134 33.11 2.02 -10.27
N GLU A 135 33.57 0.98 -9.57
CA GLU A 135 34.31 -0.14 -10.16
C GLU A 135 33.35 -1.18 -10.76
N LEU A 136 33.32 -1.26 -12.08
CA LEU A 136 32.53 -2.22 -12.85
C LEU A 136 33.42 -3.26 -13.54
N PRO A 137 32.90 -4.44 -13.90
CA PRO A 137 33.63 -5.42 -14.68
C PRO A 137 34.03 -4.84 -16.06
N ASN A 138 35.24 -5.18 -16.52
CA ASN A 138 35.75 -4.76 -17.83
C ASN A 138 34.73 -5.05 -18.95
N LYS A 139 34.49 -4.06 -19.82
CA LYS A 139 33.50 -4.03 -20.93
C LYS A 139 32.06 -3.61 -20.57
N MET A 140 31.80 -3.16 -19.33
CA MET A 140 30.45 -2.76 -18.89
C MET A 140 30.28 -1.26 -18.58
N ASP A 141 31.10 -0.39 -19.17
CA ASP A 141 31.02 1.06 -18.92
C ASP A 141 29.66 1.67 -19.27
N SER A 142 28.92 1.06 -20.20
CA SER A 142 27.55 1.45 -20.53
C SER A 142 26.57 1.31 -19.37
N LEU A 143 26.89 0.50 -18.34
CA LEU A 143 26.10 0.32 -17.13
C LEU A 143 26.39 1.38 -16.05
N ARG A 144 27.50 2.12 -16.18
CA ARG A 144 28.00 3.04 -15.16
C ARG A 144 27.02 4.18 -14.87
N GLN A 145 26.57 4.87 -15.92
CA GLN A 145 25.62 5.97 -15.80
C GLN A 145 24.27 5.51 -15.19
N PRO A 146 23.61 4.43 -15.69
CA PRO A 146 22.40 3.90 -15.07
C PRO A 146 22.55 3.46 -13.60
N LEU A 147 23.70 2.88 -13.23
CA LEU A 147 24.00 2.50 -11.86
C LEU A 147 24.13 3.75 -10.98
N HIS A 148 24.90 4.73 -11.44
CA HIS A 148 25.10 6.01 -10.75
C HIS A 148 23.78 6.74 -10.50
N GLU A 149 22.86 6.77 -11.46
CA GLU A 149 21.53 7.36 -11.30
C GLU A 149 20.74 6.72 -10.15
N GLN A 150 20.77 5.38 -10.05
CA GLN A 150 20.10 4.68 -8.94
C GLN A 150 20.77 4.94 -7.59
N LEU A 151 22.11 4.97 -7.53
CA LEU A 151 22.86 5.22 -6.30
C LEU A 151 22.79 6.68 -5.84
N THR A 152 22.60 7.61 -6.77
CA THR A 152 22.30 9.01 -6.45
C THR A 152 20.99 9.12 -5.66
N ARG A 153 19.98 8.36 -6.06
CA ARG A 153 18.67 8.29 -5.39
C ARG A 153 18.72 7.50 -4.08
N ALA A 154 19.38 6.35 -4.09
CA ALA A 154 19.47 5.44 -2.95
C ALA A 154 20.90 4.86 -2.83
N PRO A 155 21.81 5.52 -2.09
CA PRO A 155 23.22 5.12 -2.02
C PRO A 155 23.48 3.82 -1.24
N TYR A 156 22.47 3.31 -0.55
CA TYR A 156 22.53 2.09 0.26
C TYR A 156 22.21 0.80 -0.52
N LEU A 157 21.80 0.90 -1.79
CA LEU A 157 21.46 -0.28 -2.59
C LEU A 157 22.65 -1.25 -2.68
N GLN A 158 22.39 -2.54 -2.54
CA GLN A 158 23.39 -3.60 -2.76
C GLN A 158 23.12 -4.43 -4.00
N VAL A 159 21.90 -4.35 -4.55
CA VAL A 159 21.52 -5.03 -5.79
C VAL A 159 20.71 -4.08 -6.65
N VAL A 160 21.05 -3.99 -7.94
CA VAL A 160 20.46 -3.03 -8.88
C VAL A 160 20.03 -3.75 -10.15
N ALA A 161 18.81 -3.46 -10.60
CA ALA A 161 18.33 -3.90 -11.91
C ALA A 161 18.56 -2.81 -12.95
N LEU A 162 19.10 -3.18 -14.12
CA LEU A 162 19.28 -2.31 -15.28
C LEU A 162 18.51 -2.88 -16.48
N PRO A 163 17.18 -2.66 -16.57
CA PRO A 163 16.31 -3.32 -17.54
C PRO A 163 16.70 -3.13 -19.00
N ARG A 164 17.17 -1.92 -19.37
CA ARG A 164 17.63 -1.60 -20.74
C ARG A 164 18.75 -2.54 -21.21
N PHE A 165 19.57 -3.03 -20.29
CA PHE A 165 20.69 -3.91 -20.57
C PHE A 165 20.40 -5.37 -20.21
N ASN A 166 19.17 -5.66 -19.75
CA ASN A 166 18.80 -6.93 -19.16
C ASN A 166 19.79 -7.41 -18.08
N ALA A 167 20.41 -6.49 -17.34
CA ALA A 167 21.51 -6.79 -16.43
C ALA A 167 21.08 -6.60 -14.97
N CYS A 168 21.69 -7.40 -14.08
CA CYS A 168 21.55 -7.28 -12.64
C CYS A 168 22.93 -7.17 -12.01
N LEU A 169 23.14 -6.11 -11.22
CA LEU A 169 24.42 -5.84 -10.57
C LEU A 169 24.31 -6.07 -9.06
N ARG A 170 25.38 -6.56 -8.45
CA ARG A 170 25.52 -6.71 -7.00
C ARG A 170 26.79 -6.01 -6.52
N ARG A 171 26.68 -5.30 -5.40
CA ARG A 171 27.81 -4.69 -4.71
C ARG A 171 28.56 -5.74 -3.89
N THR A 172 29.86 -5.88 -4.11
CA THR A 172 30.73 -6.85 -3.42
C THR A 172 31.81 -6.21 -2.56
N GLY A 173 32.03 -4.90 -2.70
CA GLY A 173 32.93 -4.11 -1.86
C GLY A 173 32.46 -2.65 -1.80
N ASP A 174 33.31 -1.75 -1.31
CA ASP A 174 32.92 -0.37 -1.09
C ASP A 174 32.44 0.31 -2.37
N MET A 175 33.11 0.17 -3.51
CA MET A 175 32.61 0.68 -4.79
C MET A 175 32.62 -0.34 -5.92
N LYS A 176 32.85 -1.61 -5.57
CA LYS A 176 32.95 -2.72 -6.51
C LYS A 176 31.61 -3.38 -6.78
N TRP A 177 31.28 -3.47 -8.06
CA TRP A 177 30.08 -4.10 -8.56
C TRP A 177 30.43 -5.27 -9.48
N GLU A 178 29.60 -6.29 -9.44
CA GLU A 178 29.69 -7.44 -10.34
C GLU A 178 28.34 -7.69 -11.01
N GLU A 179 28.37 -8.21 -12.23
CA GLU A 179 27.17 -8.70 -12.89
C GLU A 179 26.82 -10.09 -12.35
N ILE A 180 25.59 -10.25 -11.84
CA ILE A 180 25.08 -11.53 -11.34
C ILE A 180 24.17 -12.24 -12.37
N GLY A 181 24.19 -11.74 -13.61
CA GLY A 181 23.52 -12.27 -14.80
C GLY A 181 22.20 -11.56 -15.14
N ALA A 182 21.47 -12.15 -16.09
CA ALA A 182 20.30 -11.52 -16.68
C ALA A 182 19.13 -11.28 -15.70
N LEU A 183 18.29 -10.30 -16.01
CA LEU A 183 17.06 -10.06 -15.23
C LEU A 183 16.05 -11.19 -15.47
N THR A 184 15.45 -11.62 -14.37
CA THR A 184 14.33 -12.55 -14.33
C THR A 184 13.22 -11.90 -13.50
N PRO A 185 11.95 -12.35 -13.60
CA PRO A 185 10.88 -11.80 -12.77
C PRO A 185 11.21 -11.78 -11.27
N LYS A 186 11.87 -12.85 -10.77
CA LYS A 186 12.32 -12.94 -9.38
C LYS A 186 13.41 -11.92 -9.04
N ARG A 187 14.42 -11.74 -9.91
CA ARG A 187 15.48 -10.76 -9.69
C ARG A 187 14.96 -9.32 -9.76
N SER A 188 14.12 -9.01 -10.75
CA SER A 188 13.46 -7.70 -10.87
C SER A 188 12.64 -7.37 -9.63
N GLN A 189 11.93 -8.36 -9.05
CA GLN A 189 11.21 -8.20 -7.80
C GLN A 189 12.13 -7.91 -6.60
N ILE A 190 13.26 -8.63 -6.49
CA ILE A 190 14.25 -8.39 -5.43
C ILE A 190 14.83 -6.97 -5.57
N CYS A 191 15.29 -6.58 -6.77
CA CYS A 191 15.88 -5.26 -6.99
C CYS A 191 14.89 -4.12 -6.72
N LEU A 192 13.61 -4.29 -7.05
CA LEU A 192 12.58 -3.29 -6.69
C LEU A 192 12.45 -3.19 -5.16
N ARG A 193 12.34 -4.33 -4.46
CA ARG A 193 12.20 -4.35 -3.00
C ARG A 193 13.44 -3.82 -2.27
N GLU A 194 14.61 -3.91 -2.89
CA GLU A 194 15.88 -3.42 -2.34
C GLU A 194 15.82 -1.93 -1.97
N PHE A 195 15.16 -1.10 -2.80
CA PHE A 195 14.95 0.32 -2.51
C PHE A 195 14.31 0.56 -1.14
N THR A 196 13.40 -0.33 -0.74
CA THR A 196 12.71 -0.24 0.54
C THR A 196 13.44 -1.05 1.62
N ALA A 197 13.59 -2.36 1.44
CA ALA A 197 14.08 -3.29 2.46
C ALA A 197 15.48 -2.89 2.96
N LYS A 198 16.40 -2.62 2.04
CA LYS A 198 17.79 -2.33 2.40
C LYS A 198 17.95 -1.01 3.13
N GLY A 199 17.09 -0.03 2.86
CA GLY A 199 17.08 1.23 3.59
C GLY A 199 16.66 1.09 5.06
N PHE A 200 16.02 -0.02 5.42
CA PHE A 200 15.74 -0.43 6.80
C PHE A 200 16.73 -1.47 7.34
N GLY A 201 17.79 -1.80 6.59
CA GLY A 201 18.75 -2.84 6.95
C GLY A 201 18.22 -4.27 6.81
N LEU A 202 17.13 -4.46 6.05
CA LEU A 202 16.49 -5.76 5.83
C LEU A 202 16.85 -6.34 4.45
N SER A 203 16.64 -7.65 4.28
CA SER A 203 16.85 -8.34 3.01
C SER A 203 15.64 -8.21 2.10
N ALA A 204 15.88 -7.86 0.82
CA ALA A 204 14.85 -7.82 -0.22
C ALA A 204 14.45 -9.20 -0.76
N ALA A 205 15.23 -10.24 -0.45
CA ALA A 205 14.97 -11.62 -0.85
C ALA A 205 14.04 -12.36 0.12
N ASP A 206 13.81 -11.81 1.31
CA ASP A 206 12.97 -12.41 2.35
C ASP A 206 11.48 -12.33 1.98
N HIS A 207 10.65 -13.03 2.76
CA HIS A 207 9.20 -13.00 2.57
C HIS A 207 8.66 -11.58 2.78
N TRP A 208 8.17 -10.96 1.70
CA TRP A 208 7.85 -9.53 1.68
C TRP A 208 6.84 -9.10 2.74
N GLY A 209 5.81 -9.91 3.04
CA GLY A 209 4.87 -9.60 4.12
C GLY A 209 5.53 -9.52 5.50
N ARG A 210 6.57 -10.33 5.76
CA ARG A 210 7.32 -10.29 7.02
C ARG A 210 8.27 -9.10 7.06
N THR A 211 8.93 -8.80 5.94
CA THR A 211 9.76 -7.60 5.78
C THR A 211 8.94 -6.33 6.02
N LYS A 212 7.77 -6.19 5.38
CA LYS A 212 6.85 -5.07 5.62
C LYS A 212 6.43 -4.97 7.08
N ALA A 213 6.11 -6.09 7.74
CA ALA A 213 5.76 -6.09 9.16
C ALA A 213 6.92 -5.57 10.05
N GLN A 214 8.16 -5.98 9.78
CA GLN A 214 9.33 -5.45 10.48
C GLN A 214 9.55 -3.96 10.21
N ILE A 215 9.36 -3.50 8.97
CA ILE A 215 9.43 -2.07 8.62
C ILE A 215 8.37 -1.29 9.41
N ARG A 216 7.11 -1.75 9.45
CA ARG A 216 6.04 -1.15 10.27
C ARG A 216 6.49 -1.04 11.73
N ALA A 217 7.10 -2.08 12.28
CA ALA A 217 7.61 -2.07 13.66
C ALA A 217 8.75 -1.05 13.87
N LEU A 218 9.66 -0.89 12.91
CA LEU A 218 10.73 0.13 12.94
C LEU A 218 10.18 1.55 12.81
N LEU A 219 9.04 1.73 12.14
CA LEU A 219 8.37 3.01 11.98
C LEU A 219 7.50 3.40 13.18
N LEU A 220 7.10 2.45 14.04
CA LEU A 220 6.28 2.71 15.23
C LEU A 220 6.89 3.76 16.20
N PRO A 221 8.18 3.70 16.58
CA PRO A 221 8.79 4.72 17.42
C PRO A 221 8.74 6.12 16.79
N ARG A 222 8.74 6.20 15.46
CA ARG A 222 8.64 7.46 14.71
C ARG A 222 7.20 7.97 14.66
N ALA A 223 6.19 7.10 14.66
CA ALA A 223 4.80 7.50 14.82
C ALA A 223 4.58 8.21 16.17
N ASN A 224 5.21 7.76 17.26
CA ASN A 224 5.18 8.50 18.53
C ASN A 224 5.90 9.86 18.47
N GLN A 225 6.82 10.08 17.52
CA GLN A 225 7.37 11.41 17.25
C GLN A 225 6.36 12.32 16.53
N LEU A 226 5.37 11.78 15.80
CA LEU A 226 4.27 12.60 15.25
C LEU A 226 3.49 13.29 16.37
N LEU A 227 3.29 12.62 17.50
CA LEU A 227 2.68 13.21 18.69
C LEU A 227 3.52 14.38 19.26
N GLN A 228 4.78 14.54 18.85
CA GLN A 228 5.63 15.64 19.28
C GLN A 228 5.49 16.89 18.41
N LEU A 229 4.99 16.77 17.17
CA LEU A 229 4.78 17.89 16.25
C LEU A 229 3.75 18.86 16.81
N ALA A 230 4.04 20.16 16.75
CA ALA A 230 3.17 21.21 17.30
C ALA A 230 1.77 21.22 16.65
N SER A 231 1.71 21.07 15.32
CA SER A 231 0.45 20.99 14.57
C SER A 231 -0.40 19.78 14.98
N VAL A 232 0.21 18.61 15.13
CA VAL A 232 -0.47 17.39 15.59
C VAL A 232 -0.93 17.57 17.04
N LYS A 233 -0.10 18.14 17.92
CA LYS A 233 -0.50 18.45 19.31
C LYS A 233 -1.72 19.37 19.35
N GLN A 234 -1.75 20.42 18.51
CA GLN A 234 -2.86 21.35 18.43
C GLN A 234 -4.13 20.66 17.92
N MET A 235 -4.06 19.93 16.81
CA MET A 235 -5.19 19.14 16.28
C MET A 235 -5.75 18.18 17.33
N LEU A 236 -4.89 17.45 18.03
CA LEU A 236 -5.28 16.51 19.07
C LEU A 236 -5.88 17.21 20.30
N ALA A 237 -5.41 18.41 20.64
CA ALA A 237 -5.99 19.23 21.70
C ALA A 237 -7.40 19.73 21.33
N GLU A 238 -7.59 20.23 20.11
CA GLU A 238 -8.88 20.65 19.57
C GLU A 238 -9.88 19.51 19.52
N ALA A 239 -9.46 18.35 19.00
CA ALA A 239 -10.25 17.13 19.03
C ALA A 239 -10.64 16.74 20.46
N ARG A 240 -9.71 16.84 21.41
CA ARG A 240 -9.97 16.54 22.82
C ARG A 240 -10.99 17.49 23.45
N MET A 241 -10.92 18.78 23.11
CA MET A 241 -11.91 19.79 23.53
C MET A 241 -13.31 19.49 22.97
N ARG A 242 -13.38 18.96 21.76
CA ARG A 242 -14.63 18.45 21.14
C ARG A 242 -15.08 17.09 21.71
N GLY A 243 -14.40 16.57 22.73
CA GLY A 243 -14.73 15.30 23.38
C GLY A 243 -14.28 14.05 22.62
N GLN A 244 -13.54 14.21 21.52
CA GLN A 244 -13.09 13.09 20.70
C GLN A 244 -11.92 12.36 21.36
N ARG A 245 -11.93 11.03 21.21
CA ARG A 245 -10.91 10.13 21.79
C ARG A 245 -10.26 9.23 20.75
N VAL A 246 -10.83 9.12 19.55
CA VAL A 246 -10.29 8.35 18.45
C VAL A 246 -10.43 9.15 17.16
N LEU A 247 -9.30 9.45 16.52
CA LEU A 247 -9.25 10.08 15.19
C LEU A 247 -8.57 9.14 14.21
N VAL A 248 -9.14 9.01 13.03
CA VAL A 248 -8.59 8.20 11.93
C VAL A 248 -8.19 9.15 10.81
N CYS A 249 -6.92 9.08 10.40
CA CYS A 249 -6.43 9.83 9.25
C CYS A 249 -5.52 8.93 8.43
N GLY A 250 -5.93 8.64 7.20
CA GLY A 250 -5.29 7.64 6.34
C GLY A 250 -5.14 6.28 7.03
N GLY A 251 -3.89 5.82 7.17
CA GLY A 251 -3.55 4.56 7.84
C GLY A 251 -3.42 4.63 9.37
N PHE A 252 -3.41 5.84 9.95
CA PHE A 252 -3.12 6.08 11.35
C PHE A 252 -4.39 6.29 12.17
N VAL A 253 -4.38 5.80 13.40
CA VAL A 253 -5.41 6.02 14.40
C VAL A 253 -4.79 6.67 15.62
N PHE A 254 -5.10 7.94 15.84
CA PHE A 254 -4.79 8.62 17.09
C PHE A 254 -5.79 8.17 18.15
N TRP A 255 -5.30 7.52 19.19
CA TRP A 255 -6.10 6.93 20.23
C TRP A 255 -5.74 7.58 21.57
N PHE A 256 -6.73 8.14 22.25
CA PHE A 256 -6.53 8.69 23.59
C PHE A 256 -6.72 7.58 24.63
N GLU A 257 -5.64 7.23 25.34
CA GLU A 257 -5.68 6.34 26.50
C GLU A 257 -5.88 7.18 27.77
N ASP A 258 -6.81 6.80 28.64
CA ASP A 258 -7.01 7.42 29.97
C ASP A 258 -6.59 6.51 31.14
N ASP A 259 -6.01 5.34 30.83
CA ASP A 259 -5.59 4.35 31.82
C ASP A 259 -4.27 4.75 32.50
N GLY A 260 -4.39 5.41 33.65
CA GLY A 260 -3.27 5.82 34.48
C GLY A 260 -2.73 7.19 34.08
N GLN A 261 -2.00 7.27 32.96
CA GLN A 261 -1.47 8.54 32.44
C GLN A 261 -2.16 8.93 31.12
N PRO A 262 -3.07 9.93 31.15
CA PRO A 262 -3.80 10.35 29.97
C PRO A 262 -2.86 10.79 28.85
N ARG A 263 -2.91 10.10 27.71
CA ARG A 263 -2.05 10.41 26.56
C ARG A 263 -2.65 9.93 25.26
N TRP A 264 -2.31 10.65 24.19
CA TRP A 264 -2.49 10.14 22.84
C TRP A 264 -1.44 9.07 22.56
N VAL A 265 -1.85 8.00 21.88
CA VAL A 265 -0.99 6.97 21.31
C VAL A 265 -1.39 6.76 19.86
N ILE A 266 -0.46 6.32 19.02
CA ILE A 266 -0.75 5.99 17.63
C ILE A 266 -0.93 4.49 17.48
N LYS A 267 -2.05 4.11 16.87
CA LYS A 267 -2.39 2.77 16.40
C LYS A 267 -2.52 2.81 14.88
N ASN A 268 -2.56 1.65 14.24
CA ASN A 268 -2.79 1.56 12.79
C ASN A 268 -4.20 1.04 12.53
N THR A 269 -4.84 1.47 11.44
CA THR A 269 -6.00 0.71 10.95
C THR A 269 -5.49 -0.61 10.37
N GLY A 270 -6.12 -1.73 10.69
CA GLY A 270 -5.58 -3.05 10.36
C GLY A 270 -5.32 -3.25 8.87
N GLY A 271 -4.05 -3.26 8.49
CA GLY A 271 -3.59 -3.84 7.23
C GLY A 271 -3.33 -5.32 7.42
N GLU A 272 -3.87 -6.14 6.52
CA GLU A 272 -3.67 -7.59 6.44
C GLU A 272 -4.21 -8.35 7.66
N SER A 273 -5.47 -8.74 7.62
CA SER A 273 -5.92 -10.01 8.19
C SER A 273 -7.13 -10.44 7.39
N ASN A 274 -7.08 -11.62 6.79
CA ASN A 274 -8.20 -12.30 6.15
C ASN A 274 -9.55 -12.03 6.83
N SER A 275 -10.26 -10.99 6.41
CA SER A 275 -11.71 -10.98 6.51
C SER A 275 -12.19 -11.32 5.11
N GLU A 276 -12.45 -12.60 4.94
CA GLU A 276 -13.54 -13.07 4.11
C GLU A 276 -14.71 -12.07 4.19
N GLU A 277 -15.30 -11.79 3.03
CA GLU A 277 -16.60 -11.12 2.85
C GLU A 277 -16.67 -9.59 3.02
N GLY A 278 -17.40 -8.99 2.08
CA GLY A 278 -17.55 -7.58 1.77
C GLY A 278 -18.14 -6.75 2.89
N THR A 279 -17.29 -6.08 3.64
CA THR A 279 -17.67 -5.25 4.79
C THR A 279 -17.49 -3.73 4.54
N THR A 280 -18.57 -2.95 4.63
CA THR A 280 -18.62 -1.48 4.36
C THR A 280 -18.38 -0.73 5.66
N LEU A 281 -17.62 0.36 5.66
CA LEU A 281 -17.38 1.10 6.90
C LEU A 281 -18.70 1.60 7.52
N TRP A 282 -18.86 1.41 8.83
CA TRP A 282 -20.01 1.91 9.59
C TRP A 282 -19.58 3.13 10.40
N HIS A 283 -19.83 4.33 9.87
CA HIS A 283 -19.35 5.59 10.45
C HIS A 283 -19.94 5.89 11.84
N GLU A 284 -21.20 5.53 12.07
CA GLU A 284 -21.86 5.70 13.37
C GLU A 284 -21.52 4.57 14.36
N GLY A 285 -20.72 3.59 13.93
CA GLY A 285 -20.28 2.50 14.77
C GLY A 285 -19.27 2.93 15.83
N THR A 286 -19.09 2.09 16.84
CA THR A 286 -18.11 2.31 17.92
C THR A 286 -17.06 1.22 17.93
N ILE A 287 -15.89 1.51 18.50
CA ILE A 287 -14.79 0.56 18.67
C ILE A 287 -14.77 0.10 20.13
N LEU A 288 -14.95 -1.21 20.35
CA LEU A 288 -14.81 -1.84 21.66
C LEU A 288 -13.37 -2.34 21.85
N SER A 289 -12.60 -1.63 22.67
CA SER A 289 -11.24 -2.03 23.00
C SER A 289 -11.23 -2.87 24.27
N LYS A 290 -10.95 -4.17 24.11
CA LYS A 290 -10.74 -5.13 25.20
C LYS A 290 -9.26 -5.44 25.44
N ASN A 291 -8.37 -4.84 24.67
CA ASN A 291 -6.93 -5.11 24.68
C ASN A 291 -6.15 -3.87 24.19
N HIS A 292 -4.83 -3.87 24.38
CA HIS A 292 -3.93 -2.81 23.92
C HIS A 292 -3.37 -3.09 22.52
N GLY A 293 -4.20 -3.68 21.64
CA GLY A 293 -3.81 -4.02 20.27
C GLY A 293 -3.37 -2.82 19.45
N ARG A 294 -2.34 -3.02 18.62
CA ARG A 294 -1.76 -1.99 17.74
C ARG A 294 -2.59 -1.69 16.50
N ILE A 295 -3.46 -2.63 16.14
CA ILE A 295 -4.40 -2.53 15.04
C ILE A 295 -5.77 -2.18 15.59
N VAL A 296 -6.38 -1.15 15.02
CA VAL A 296 -7.80 -0.84 15.16
C VAL A 296 -8.51 -1.38 13.93
N VAL A 297 -9.44 -2.30 14.13
CA VAL A 297 -10.42 -2.70 13.13
C VAL A 297 -11.60 -1.76 13.31
N LEU A 298 -11.86 -0.93 12.30
CA LEU A 298 -12.98 0.01 12.34
C LEU A 298 -14.32 -0.74 12.24
N PRO A 299 -15.40 -0.16 12.78
CA PRO A 299 -16.73 -0.75 12.68
C PRO A 299 -17.17 -0.86 11.22
N TYR A 300 -17.89 -1.93 10.89
CA TYR A 300 -18.28 -2.19 9.51
C TYR A 300 -19.63 -2.90 9.41
N ILE A 301 -20.27 -2.83 8.26
CA ILE A 301 -21.50 -3.52 7.89
C ILE A 301 -21.13 -4.68 6.99
N LYS A 302 -21.44 -5.92 7.38
CA LYS A 302 -21.27 -7.12 6.54
C LYS A 302 -22.18 -7.09 5.32
N GLU A 303 -21.94 -8.00 4.36
CA GLU A 303 -22.76 -8.15 3.15
C GLU A 303 -24.24 -8.42 3.45
N ASN A 304 -24.52 -9.12 4.55
CA ASN A 304 -25.87 -9.43 5.02
C ASN A 304 -26.56 -8.25 5.75
N GLY A 305 -25.95 -7.07 5.80
CA GLY A 305 -26.45 -5.88 6.50
C GLY A 305 -26.15 -5.86 8.02
N GLU A 306 -25.50 -6.89 8.55
CA GLU A 306 -25.15 -6.96 9.98
C GLU A 306 -24.07 -5.92 10.32
N ARG A 307 -24.37 -5.07 11.30
CA ARG A 307 -23.43 -4.08 11.82
C ARG A 307 -22.49 -4.71 12.84
N VAL A 308 -21.20 -4.69 12.54
CA VAL A 308 -20.13 -5.22 13.38
C VAL A 308 -19.40 -4.07 14.06
N GLN A 309 -19.28 -4.20 15.38
CA GLN A 309 -18.54 -3.26 16.20
C GLN A 309 -17.03 -3.37 15.92
N GLY A 310 -16.35 -2.22 15.90
CA GLY A 310 -14.90 -2.18 15.76
C GLY A 310 -14.22 -2.80 16.97
N HIS A 311 -12.97 -3.23 16.82
CA HIS A 311 -12.19 -3.80 17.91
C HIS A 311 -10.68 -3.60 17.70
N THR A 312 -9.92 -3.75 18.78
CA THR A 312 -8.45 -3.70 18.74
C THR A 312 -7.85 -5.10 18.66
N LYS A 313 -6.75 -5.26 17.91
CA LYS A 313 -5.97 -6.49 17.79
C LYS A 313 -4.51 -6.20 17.43
N ASN A 314 -3.67 -7.22 17.31
CA ASN A 314 -2.35 -7.11 16.71
C ASN A 314 -2.38 -7.64 15.26
N ALA A 315 -1.34 -7.30 14.47
CA ALA A 315 -1.21 -7.84 13.11
C ALA A 315 -0.98 -9.36 13.13
N PRO A 316 -1.25 -10.07 12.02
CA PRO A 316 -0.74 -11.42 11.85
C PRO A 316 0.77 -11.42 12.09
N HIS A 317 1.24 -12.40 12.87
CA HIS A 317 2.65 -12.57 13.27
C HIS A 317 3.18 -11.62 14.36
N ASP A 318 2.38 -10.71 14.92
CA ASP A 318 2.76 -9.84 16.06
C ASP A 318 2.45 -10.46 17.45
N GLY A 319 1.91 -11.69 17.50
CA GLY A 319 1.44 -12.32 18.73
C GLY A 319 0.10 -11.75 19.25
N LYS A 320 -0.43 -12.30 20.35
CA LYS A 320 -1.71 -11.83 20.93
C LYS A 320 -1.53 -10.45 21.56
N ALA A 321 -2.51 -9.57 21.36
CA ALA A 321 -2.56 -8.27 22.03
C ALA A 321 -2.73 -8.45 23.55
N LEU A 322 -2.05 -7.62 24.34
CA LEU A 322 -2.17 -7.62 25.80
C LEU A 322 -3.62 -7.27 26.20
N PRO A 323 -4.32 -8.11 26.98
CA PRO A 323 -5.70 -7.85 27.37
C PRO A 323 -5.78 -6.67 28.34
N ARG A 324 -6.89 -5.92 28.28
CA ARG A 324 -7.26 -4.95 29.31
C ARG A 324 -7.93 -5.67 30.48
N HIS A 325 -7.93 -5.04 31.66
CA HIS A 325 -8.85 -5.46 32.71
C HIS A 325 -10.31 -5.25 32.26
N ARG A 326 -11.26 -6.07 32.73
CA ARG A 326 -12.67 -5.97 32.29
C ARG A 326 -13.29 -4.60 32.57
N ASP A 327 -12.95 -4.01 33.71
CA ASP A 327 -13.44 -2.68 34.11
C ASP A 327 -12.80 -1.53 33.32
N GLN A 328 -11.79 -1.83 32.50
CA GLN A 328 -11.08 -0.87 31.63
C GLN A 328 -11.49 -1.02 30.17
N TYR A 329 -12.54 -1.81 29.87
CA TYR A 329 -13.07 -1.90 28.52
C TYR A 329 -13.71 -0.57 28.14
N VAL A 330 -13.29 -0.03 27.00
CA VAL A 330 -13.79 1.24 26.49
C VAL A 330 -14.48 1.04 25.15
N THR A 331 -15.63 1.68 25.00
CA THR A 331 -16.38 1.77 23.74
C THR A 331 -16.28 3.20 23.25
N LEU A 332 -15.57 3.42 22.14
CA LEU A 332 -15.26 4.77 21.67
C LEU A 332 -15.88 5.03 20.29
N PRO A 333 -16.52 6.18 20.07
CA PRO A 333 -16.79 6.65 18.71
C PRO A 333 -15.49 7.07 18.03
N PHE A 334 -15.49 7.19 16.71
CA PHE A 334 -14.35 7.64 15.94
C PHE A 334 -14.75 8.71 14.93
N GLU A 335 -13.82 9.61 14.61
CA GLU A 335 -13.95 10.57 13.51
C GLU A 335 -12.92 10.21 12.43
N ILE A 336 -13.34 10.26 11.17
CA ILE A 336 -12.42 10.18 10.03
C ILE A 336 -12.15 11.60 9.59
N LEU A 337 -10.88 11.97 9.55
CA LEU A 337 -10.46 13.25 9.00
C LEU A 337 -10.29 13.09 7.48
N GLU A 338 -10.90 13.99 6.71
CA GLU A 338 -10.67 14.09 5.28
C GLU A 338 -9.27 14.66 5.02
N GLY A 339 -8.55 14.02 4.09
CA GLY A 339 -7.14 14.29 3.84
C GLY A 339 -6.26 13.13 4.31
N ASP A 340 -5.27 12.79 3.50
CA ASP A 340 -4.17 11.96 3.95
C ASP A 340 -3.27 12.87 4.82
N LEU A 341 -2.67 12.35 5.88
CA LEU A 341 -1.63 13.07 6.66
C LEU A 341 -0.42 13.49 5.80
N MET A 342 -0.47 13.19 4.50
CA MET A 342 0.37 13.65 3.41
C MET A 342 0.23 15.15 3.09
N ILE A 343 -0.60 15.88 3.83
CA ILE A 343 -0.39 17.32 4.08
C ILE A 343 0.23 17.40 5.48
N GLY A 344 1.56 17.44 5.51
CA GLY A 344 2.30 17.74 6.73
C GLY A 344 2.66 16.55 7.64
N LEU A 345 3.06 15.40 7.08
CA LEU A 345 3.84 14.39 7.83
C LEU A 345 5.17 14.96 8.39
N PHE A 346 5.52 16.20 8.03
CA PHE A 346 6.62 17.02 8.58
C PHE A 346 6.21 18.45 8.99
N GLY A 347 4.92 18.76 9.16
CA GLY A 347 4.49 20.03 9.76
C GLY A 347 4.12 21.19 8.82
N GLU A 348 3.77 20.95 7.55
CA GLU A 348 3.20 21.98 6.67
C GLU A 348 1.66 21.90 6.66
N LEU A 349 1.01 23.05 6.78
CA LEU A 349 -0.46 23.21 6.81
C LEU A 349 -1.00 23.54 5.42
N HIS A 350 -2.17 23.01 5.07
CA HIS A 350 -3.02 23.56 4.01
C HIS A 350 -3.93 24.64 4.59
N TYR A 351 -3.35 25.73 5.10
CA TYR A 351 -3.98 27.05 5.23
C TYR A 351 -2.87 28.06 5.58
N GLU A 352 -1.95 28.24 4.63
CA GLU A 352 -1.31 29.53 4.33
C GLU A 352 -1.32 29.74 2.81
#